data_AF-A0A377ZDN6-F1
#
_entry.id   AF-A0A377ZDN6-F1
#
_cell.length_a   1.000
_cell.length_b   1.000
_cell.length_c   1.000
_cell.angle_alpha   90.00
_cell.angle_beta   90.00
_cell.angle_gamma   90.00
#
_symmetry.space_group_name_H-M   'P 1'
#
loop_
_entity.id
_entity.type
_entity.pdbx_description
1 polymer ?
#
loop_
_entity_poly.entity_id
_entity_poly.type
_entity_poly.pdbx_seq_one_letter_code
_entity_poly.pdbx_strand_id
1 'polypeptide(L)' 'MSLLMPSRPIVINPDLAYSIGLNEAIALQQVNYWLKETTSGLERDGVRWIYNTTEQWLSSFRSGQSPR' A
#
# COMPACT_ATOMS: atom_id res chain seq x y z
N MET A 1 -3.94 -3.04 -29.51
CA MET A 1 -4.45 -2.14 -28.46
C MET A 1 -4.15 -2.77 -27.12
N SER A 2 -3.04 -2.40 -26.48
CA SER A 2 -2.70 -2.94 -25.16
C SER A 2 -3.41 -2.09 -24.11
N LEU A 3 -4.50 -2.63 -23.54
CA LEU A 3 -5.18 -2.09 -22.35
C LEU A 3 -4.40 -2.40 -21.06
N LEU A 4 -3.15 -2.88 -21.20
CA LEU A 4 -2.32 -3.33 -20.10
C LEU A 4 -1.64 -2.12 -19.49
N MET A 5 -2.00 -1.81 -18.26
CA MET A 5 -1.22 -0.93 -17.40
C MET A 5 0.11 -1.64 -17.09
N PRO A 6 1.26 -1.18 -17.63
CA PRO A 6 2.54 -1.88 -17.44
C PRO A 6 2.97 -1.89 -15.96
N SER A 7 2.44 -0.96 -15.17
CA SER A 7 2.57 -0.86 -13.72
C SER A 7 1.18 -0.75 -13.11
N ARG A 8 0.97 -1.39 -11.95
CA ARG A 8 -0.33 -1.30 -11.23
C ARG A 8 -0.53 0.14 -10.77
N PRO A 9 -1.57 0.86 -11.24
CA PRO A 9 -1.81 2.23 -10.79
C PRO A 9 -2.21 2.22 -9.31
N ILE A 10 -1.71 3.21 -8.57
CA ILE A 10 -2.16 3.44 -7.20
C ILE A 10 -3.56 4.07 -7.30
N VAL A 11 -4.58 3.34 -6.83
CA VAL A 11 -5.96 3.83 -6.76
C VAL A 11 -6.16 4.47 -5.39
N ILE A 12 -6.55 5.74 -5.38
CA ILE A 12 -6.72 6.54 -4.15
C ILE A 12 -8.15 7.08 -4.13
N ASN A 13 -8.76 7.10 -2.95
CA ASN A 13 -10.04 7.79 -2.75
C ASN A 13 -9.80 9.32 -2.70
N PRO A 14 -10.38 10.11 -3.63
CA PRO A 14 -10.18 11.56 -3.66
C PRO A 14 -10.70 12.29 -2.41
N ASP A 15 -11.81 11.83 -1.83
CA ASP A 15 -12.38 12.44 -0.62
C ASP A 15 -11.45 12.22 0.59
N LEU A 16 -10.82 11.04 0.65
CA LEU A 16 -9.81 10.75 1.66
C LEU A 16 -8.58 11.66 1.46
N ALA A 17 -8.05 11.75 0.23
CA ALA A 17 -6.92 12.62 -0.08
C ALA A 17 -7.20 14.10 0.22
N TYR A 18 -8.44 14.55 0.01
CA TYR A 18 -8.88 15.89 0.37
C TYR A 18 -8.92 16.09 1.89
N SER A 19 -9.35 15.07 2.64
CA SER A 19 -9.49 15.16 4.09
C SER A 19 -8.18 15.09 4.86
N ILE A 20 -7.19 14.31 4.41
CA ILE A 20 -5.96 14.03 5.18
C ILE A 20 -4.66 14.38 4.46
N GLY A 21 -4.75 14.79 3.19
CA GLY A 21 -3.58 15.00 2.32
C GLY A 21 -3.31 13.80 1.41
N LEU A 22 -2.72 14.06 0.25
CA LEU A 22 -2.48 13.05 -0.78
C LEU A 22 -1.47 11.98 -0.33
N ASN A 23 -0.37 12.41 0.30
CA ASN A 23 0.70 11.50 0.70
C ASN A 23 0.23 10.57 1.83
N GLU A 24 -0.54 11.12 2.76
CA GLU A 24 -1.14 10.43 3.89
C GLU A 24 -2.18 9.42 3.40
N ALA A 25 -3.02 9.80 2.44
CA ALA A 25 -3.97 8.90 1.79
C ALA A 25 -3.27 7.75 1.04
N ILE A 26 -2.17 8.02 0.35
CA ILE A 26 -1.35 6.98 -0.31
C ILE A 26 -0.78 6.00 0.71
N ALA A 27 -0.17 6.51 1.78
CA ALA A 27 0.42 5.67 2.83
C ALA A 27 -0.65 4.79 3.51
N LEU A 28 -1.80 5.37 3.86
CA LEU A 28 -2.90 4.65 4.49
C LEU A 28 -3.50 3.59 3.56
N GLN A 29 -3.65 3.90 2.27
CA GLN A 29 -4.13 2.96 1.27
C GLN A 29 -3.19 1.75 1.12
N GLN A 30 -1.88 2.02 1.16
CA GLN A 30 -0.86 0.96 1.09
C GLN A 30 -0.88 0.06 2.35
N VAL A 31 -1.06 0.65 3.54
CA VAL A 31 -1.28 -0.09 4.80
C VAL A 31 -2.52 -0.99 4.72
N ASN A 32 -3.63 -0.46 4.24
CA ASN A 32 -4.87 -1.23 4.07
C ASN A 32 -4.70 -2.40 3.09
N TYR A 33 -3.93 -2.21 2.01
CA TYR A 33 -3.62 -3.29 1.08
C TYR A 33 -2.84 -4.43 1.76
N TRP A 34 -1.79 -4.10 2.52
CA TRP A 34 -1.03 -5.11 3.26
C TRP A 34 -1.88 -5.83 4.32
N LEU A 35 -2.78 -5.12 5.00
CA LEU A 35 -3.71 -5.76 5.95
C LEU A 35 -4.66 -6.77 5.28
N LYS A 36 -4.96 -6.60 3.99
CA LYS A 36 -5.85 -7.48 3.21
C LYS A 36 -5.12 -8.61 2.50
N GLU A 37 -3.99 -8.36 1.87
CA GLU A 37 -3.31 -9.35 1.00
C GLU A 37 -2.24 -10.19 1.71
N THR A 38 -1.60 -9.69 2.77
CA THR A 38 -0.43 -10.40 3.31
C THR A 38 -0.83 -11.49 4.30
N THR A 39 -0.36 -12.72 4.06
CA THR A 39 -0.39 -13.84 5.01
C THR A 39 0.49 -13.59 6.25
N SER A 40 1.33 -12.55 6.20
CA SER A 40 2.30 -12.15 7.24
C SER A 40 1.72 -11.32 8.39
N GLY A 41 0.40 -11.09 8.42
CA GLY A 41 -0.24 -10.37 9.53
C GLY A 41 -0.32 -11.23 10.79
N LEU A 42 0.23 -10.76 11.91
CA LEU A 42 0.04 -11.39 13.21
C LEU A 42 -1.32 -10.98 13.78
N GLU A 43 -2.18 -11.95 14.09
CA GLU A 43 -3.39 -11.67 14.86
C GLU A 43 -3.05 -11.77 16.36
N ARG A 44 -3.26 -10.68 17.09
CA ARG A 44 -3.12 -10.61 18.55
C ARG A 44 -4.34 -9.90 19.12
N ASP A 45 -5.00 -10.53 20.08
CA ASP A 45 -6.18 -9.99 20.77
C ASP A 45 -7.32 -9.59 19.82
N GLY A 46 -7.51 -10.33 18.72
CA GLY A 46 -8.51 -10.03 17.69
C GLY A 46 -8.16 -8.83 16.79
N VAL A 47 -6.94 -8.30 16.91
CA VAL A 47 -6.41 -7.21 16.07
C VAL A 47 -5.33 -7.76 15.15
N ARG A 48 -5.41 -7.41 13.85
CA ARG A 48 -4.39 -7.78 12.87
C ARG A 48 -3.28 -6.74 12.82
N TRP A 49 -2.06 -7.18 13.07
CA TRP A 49 -0.85 -6.38 13.02
C TRP A 49 -0.03 -6.73 11.79
N ILE A 50 0.47 -5.71 11.09
CA ILE A 50 1.50 -5.88 10.06
C ILE A 50 2.84 -5.44 10.63
N TYR A 51 3.86 -6.26 10.42
CA TYR A 51 5.23 -5.96 10.77
C TYR A 51 6.09 -6.29 9.56
N ASN A 52 6.92 -5.34 9.14
CA ASN A 52 7.93 -5.58 8.12
C ASN A 52 9.25 -4.96 8.62
N THR A 53 10.37 -5.49 8.15
CA THR A 53 11.68 -4.84 8.33
C THR A 53 11.72 -3.54 7.53
N THR A 54 12.60 -2.60 7.90
CA THR A 54 12.80 -1.35 7.16
C THR A 54 13.04 -1.59 5.66
N GLU A 55 13.81 -2.61 5.32
CA GLU A 55 14.12 -3.02 3.95
C GLU A 55 12.88 -3.52 3.20
N GLN A 56 12.02 -4.28 3.86
CA GLN A 56 10.76 -4.79 3.30
C GLN A 56 9.75 -3.66 3.06
N TRP A 57 9.63 -2.70 3.98
CA TRP A 57 8.84 -1.48 3.73
C TRP A 57 9.38 -0.74 2.51
N LEU A 58 10.68 -0.51 2.46
CA LEU A 58 11.34 0.22 1.39
C LEU A 58 11.23 -0.48 0.03
N SER A 59 11.28 -1.82 0.00
CA SER A 59 11.04 -2.63 -1.19
C SER A 59 9.59 -2.52 -1.65
N SER A 60 8.64 -2.58 -0.72
CA SER A 60 7.21 -2.51 -1.03
C SER A 60 6.82 -1.14 -1.59
N PHE A 61 7.38 -0.04 -1.04
CA PHE A 61 7.23 1.30 -1.60
C PHE A 61 7.91 1.46 -2.97
N ARG A 62 9.08 0.82 -3.19
CA ARG A 62 9.75 0.82 -4.50
C ARG A 62 9.02 0.00 -5.55
N SER A 63 8.31 -1.06 -5.18
CA SER A 63 7.59 -1.90 -6.15
C SER A 63 6.45 -1.17 -6.88
N GLY A 64 5.98 -0.04 -6.34
CA GLY A 64 5.08 0.91 -7.01
C GLY A 64 5.76 1.96 -7.90
N GLN A 65 7.09 2.05 -7.85
CA GLN A 65 7.89 2.93 -8.71
C GLN A 65 8.91 2.06 -9.45
N SER A 66 8.51 1.55 -10.62
CA SER A 66 9.46 0.91 -11.53
C SER A 66 10.67 1.83 -11.72
N PRO A 67 11.91 1.32 -11.59
CA PRO A 67 13.07 2.08 -12.01
C PRO A 67 12.93 2.34 -13.52
N ARG A 68 13.33 3.54 -13.91
CA ARG A 68 13.39 3.99 -15.31
C ARG A 68 14.15 3.01 -16.18
#